data_AF-A0A0S6U341-F1
#
_entry.id   AF-A0A0S6U341-F1
#
_cell.length_a   1.000
_cell.length_b   1.000
_cell.length_c   1.000
_cell.angle_alpha   90.00
_cell.angle_beta   90.00
_cell.angle_gamma   90.00
#
_symmetry.space_group_name_H-M   'P 1'
#
loop_
_entity.id
_entity.type
_entity.pdbx_description
1 polymer ?
#
loop_
_entity_poly.entity_id
_entity_poly.type
_entity_poly.pdbx_seq_one_letter_code
_entity_poly.pdbx_strand_id
1 'polypeptide(L)' 'MRMNRSIQAEGSFAQIKQDMGFRRYLSNGKKNVLMESVLLAMAHNINKLNNKIQSDRTGTHLFPLKKVHN' A
#
# COMPACT_ATOMS: atom_id res chain seq x y z
N MET A 1 5.54 -11.81 -15.30
CA MET A 1 4.60 -12.47 -14.35
C MET A 1 3.23 -11.84 -14.46
N ARG A 2 2.15 -12.62 -14.46
CA ARG A 2 0.79 -12.09 -14.32
C ARG A 2 0.65 -11.49 -12.93
N MET A 3 0.37 -10.20 -12.85
CA MET A 3 0.21 -9.51 -11.58
C MET A 3 -1.20 -9.81 -11.06
N ASN A 4 -1.32 -10.80 -10.17
CA ASN A 4 -2.61 -11.07 -9.55
C ASN A 4 -2.97 -9.89 -8.62
N ARG A 5 -4.15 -9.29 -8.77
CA ARG A 5 -4.53 -8.14 -7.93
C ARG A 5 -4.89 -8.59 -6.51
N SER A 6 -5.43 -9.80 -6.35
CA SER A 6 -5.76 -10.35 -5.03
C SER A 6 -4.51 -10.58 -4.19
N ILE A 7 -3.45 -11.17 -4.76
CA ILE A 7 -2.20 -11.46 -4.03
C ILE A 7 -1.51 -10.17 -3.53
N GLN A 8 -1.57 -9.09 -4.31
CA GLN A 8 -1.02 -7.79 -3.89
C GLN A 8 -1.84 -7.18 -2.75
N ALA A 9 -3.17 -7.31 -2.82
CA ALA A 9 -4.04 -6.85 -1.75
C ALA A 9 -3.76 -7.63 -0.46
N GLU A 10 -3.68 -8.96 -0.54
CA GLU A 10 -3.34 -9.84 0.58
C GLU A 10 -1.99 -9.49 1.21
N GLY A 11 -0.94 -9.31 0.40
CA GLY A 11 0.38 -8.90 0.90
C GLY A 11 0.37 -7.54 1.58
N SER A 12 -0.38 -6.57 1.05
CA SER A 12 -0.52 -5.23 1.66
C SER A 12 -1.26 -5.31 2.99
N PHE A 13 -2.32 -6.13 3.08
CA PHE A 13 -3.04 -6.37 4.34
C PHE A 13 -2.20 -7.10 5.37
N ALA A 14 -1.32 -8.03 4.97
CA ALA A 14 -0.40 -8.70 5.89
C ALA A 14 0.55 -7.70 6.56
N GLN A 15 1.13 -6.78 5.77
CA GLN A 15 2.00 -5.70 6.26
C GLN A 15 1.25 -4.73 7.18
N ILE A 16 0.03 -4.33 6.80
CA ILE A 16 -0.81 -3.47 7.64
C ILE A 16 -1.11 -4.13 9.00
N LYS A 17 -1.40 -5.43 9.03
CA LYS A 17 -1.74 -6.13 10.28
C LYS A 17 -0.54 -6.33 11.20
N GLN A 18 0.61 -6.76 10.65
CA GLN A 18 1.79 -7.06 11.45
C GLN A 18 2.63 -5.80 11.68
N ASP A 19 3.15 -5.20 10.60
CA ASP A 19 4.15 -4.13 10.68
C ASP A 19 3.56 -2.80 11.18
N MET A 20 2.29 -2.53 10.86
CA MET A 20 1.59 -1.33 11.36
C MET A 20 0.73 -1.61 12.60
N GLY A 21 0.73 -2.85 13.10
CA GLY A 21 -0.01 -3.25 14.31
C GLY A 21 -1.53 -3.10 14.22
N PHE A 22 -2.11 -3.00 13.01
CA PHE A 22 -3.55 -2.82 12.85
C PHE A 22 -4.31 -4.10 13.26
N ARG A 23 -5.16 -3.99 14.29
CA ARG A 23 -5.95 -5.12 14.80
C ARG A 23 -7.41 -5.09 14.37
N ARG A 24 -8.02 -3.91 14.39
CA ARG A 24 -9.43 -3.69 14.03
C ARG A 24 -9.68 -2.21 13.77
N TYR A 25 -10.77 -1.92 13.08
CA TYR A 25 -11.29 -0.55 13.00
C TYR A 25 -11.77 -0.10 14.38
N LEU A 26 -11.48 1.15 14.73
CA LEU A 26 -11.99 1.77 15.95
C LEU A 26 -13.33 2.44 15.72
N SER A 27 -13.59 2.84 14.48
CA SER A 27 -14.82 3.54 14.11
C SER A 27 -15.96 2.59 13.78
N ASN A 28 -17.18 2.99 14.14
CA ASN A 28 -18.40 2.27 13.78
C ASN A 28 -19.10 2.91 12.57
N GLY A 29 -19.82 2.09 11.82
CA GLY A 29 -20.59 2.52 10.65
C GLY A 29 -19.76 2.62 9.36
N LYS A 30 -20.39 2.30 8.23
CA LYS A 30 -19.71 2.14 6.93
C LYS A 30 -18.89 3.36 6.50
N LYS A 31 -19.41 4.57 6.71
CA LYS A 31 -18.73 5.82 6.32
C LYS A 31 -17.43 6.03 7.09
N ASN A 32 -17.44 5.80 8.40
CA ASN A 32 -16.26 6.02 9.24
C ASN A 32 -15.22 4.93 9.02
N VAL A 33 -15.65 3.67 8.89
CA VAL A 33 -14.76 2.55 8.52
C VAL A 33 -14.09 2.79 7.18
N LEU A 34 -14.82 3.35 6.19
CA LEU A 34 -14.23 3.71 4.90
C LEU A 34 -13.16 4.79 5.04
N MET A 35 -13.42 5.85 5.81
CA MET A 35 -12.43 6.89 6.08
C MET A 35 -11.19 6.32 6.77
N GLU A 36 -11.37 5.48 7.79
CA GLU A 36 -10.28 4.81 8.50
C GLU A 36 -9.47 3.91 7.57
N SER A 37 -10.15 3.15 6.69
CA SER A 37 -9.50 2.33 5.65
C SER A 37 -8.65 3.15 4.70
N VAL A 38 -9.15 4.32 4.27
CA VAL A 38 -8.45 5.22 3.37
C VAL A 38 -7.22 5.84 4.04
N LEU A 39 -7.34 6.29 5.29
CA LEU A 39 -6.21 6.79 6.08
C LEU A 39 -5.14 5.71 6.29
N LEU A 40 -5.56 4.49 6.61
CA LEU A 40 -4.66 3.35 6.80
C LEU A 40 -3.88 3.02 5.52
N ALA A 41 -4.56 3.04 4.37
CA ALA A 41 -3.93 2.83 3.07
C ALA A 41 -2.92 3.96 2.72
N MET A 42 -3.26 5.22 3.03
CA MET A 42 -2.35 6.35 2.87
C MET A 42 -1.10 6.20 3.74
N ALA A 43 -1.27 5.88 5.03
CA ALA A 43 -0.16 5.65 5.96
C ALA A 43 0.75 4.51 5.48
N HIS A 44 0.17 3.41 5.01
CA HIS A 44 0.94 2.30 4.43
C HIS A 44 1.77 2.74 3.22
N ASN A 45 1.17 3.51 2.30
CA ASN A 45 1.87 4.01 1.11
C ASN A 45 2.99 4.99 1.46
N ILE A 46 2.78 5.86 2.45
CA ILE A 46 3.81 6.79 2.94
C ILE A 46 4.98 6.01 3.54
N ASN A 47 4.74 5.00 4.38
CA ASN A 47 5.79 4.15 4.93
C ASN A 47 6.58 3.44 3.82
N LYS A 48 5.89 2.93 2.80
CA LYS A 48 6.51 2.29 1.64
C LYS A 48 7.38 3.27 0.84
N LEU A 49 6.92 4.51 0.68
CA LEU A 49 7.70 5.57 0.01
C LEU A 49 8.91 5.96 0.85
N ASN A 50 8.74 6.17 2.16
CA ASN A 50 9.84 6.48 3.07
C ASN A 50 10.92 5.38 3.01
N ASN A 51 10.54 4.11 3.05
CA ASN A 51 11.49 3.00 2.94
C ASN A 51 12.22 2.97 1.58
N LYS A 52 11.57 3.41 0.49
CA LYS A 52 12.25 3.55 -0.81
C LYS A 52 13.25 4.68 -0.81
N ILE A 53 12.91 5.82 -0.20
CA ILE A 53 13.80 6.96 -0.04
C ILE A 53 15.02 6.56 0.79
N GLN A 54 14.81 5.94 1.95
CA GLN A 54 15.90 5.48 2.84
C GLN A 54 16.78 4.39 2.23
N SER A 55 16.33 3.74 1.15
CA SER A 55 17.12 2.74 0.43
C SER A 55 17.65 3.24 -0.92
N ASP A 56 17.56 4.55 -1.20
CA ASP A 56 17.97 5.19 -2.45
C ASP A 56 17.40 4.52 -3.72
N ARG A 57 16.21 3.93 -3.60
CA ARG A 57 15.51 3.23 -4.70
C ARG A 57 14.40 4.07 -5.32
N THR A 58 14.33 5.36 -5.01
CA THR A 58 13.40 6.28 -5.65
C THR A 58 13.67 6.33 -7.17
N GLY A 59 12.62 6.34 -7.99
CA GLY A 59 12.77 6.30 -9.46
C GLY A 59 13.13 4.94 -10.05
N THR A 60 13.45 3.94 -9.22
CA THR A 60 13.64 2.57 -9.71
C THR A 60 12.30 1.85 -9.87
N HIS A 61 12.10 1.25 -11.03
CA HIS A 61 10.92 0.44 -11.31
C HIS A 61 11.34 -1.01 -11.49
N LEU A 62 10.64 -1.92 -10.79
CA LEU A 62 10.87 -3.36 -10.92
C LEU A 62 10.65 -3.86 -12.36
N PHE A 63 9.82 -3.15 -13.12
CA PHE A 63 9.53 -3.41 -14.52
C PHE A 63 9.67 -2.12 -15.33
N PRO A 64 10.09 -2.20 -16.61
CA PRO A 64 10.16 -1.03 -17.47
C PRO A 64 8.78 -0.39 -17.60
N LEU A 65 8.73 0.94 -17.50
CA LEU A 65 7.52 1.69 -17.75
C LEU A 65 7.07 1.46 -19.20
N LYS A 66 5.76 1.25 -19.40
CA LYS A 66 5.20 1.15 -20.75
C LYS A 66 5.49 2.47 -21.46
N LYS A 67 6.31 2.43 -22.52
CA LYS A 67 6.55 3.61 -23.37
C LYS A 67 5.20 4.01 -23.96
N VAL A 68 4.76 5.23 -23.67
CA VAL A 68 3.69 5.87 -24.41
C VAL A 68 4.31 6.24 -25.76
N HIS A 69 3.93 5.55 -26.84
CA HIS A 69 4.21 6.06 -28.18
C HIS A 69 3.31 7.28 -28.37
N ASN A 70 3.91 8.43 -28.64
CA ASN A 70 3.23 9.59 -29.20
C ASN A 70 3.16 9.46 -30.71
#